data_AF-A0A6B2FZT2-F1
#
_entry.id   AF-A0A6B2FZT2-F1
#
_cell.length_a   1.000
_cell.length_b   1.000
_cell.length_c   1.000
_cell.angle_alpha   90.00
_cell.angle_beta   90.00
_cell.angle_gamma   90.00
#
_symmetry.space_group_name_H-M   'P 1'
#
loop_
_entity.id
_entity.type
_entity.pdbx_description
1 polymer ?
#
loop_
_entity_poly.entity_id
_entity_poly.type
_entity_poly.pdbx_seq_one_letter_code
_entity_poly.pdbx_strand_id
1 'polypeptide(L)'
;MLYRVDSKDHFMWKLKNIPFPVEVFRIEVENDQIVIRTTNNKYLKKFRIPDMDRFNYKIKQDDITFFHHSCILTIMYSKPKEIVENEQNTLNAVEQHAITMAESNGIPEV
;
A
#
# COMPACT_ATOMS: atom_id res chain seq x y z
N MET A 1 15.75 4.56 1.32
CA MET A 1 15.18 3.23 0.96
C MET A 1 13.66 3.35 0.90
N LEU A 2 13.02 2.74 -0.10
CA LEU A 2 11.56 2.64 -0.25
C LEU A 2 11.06 1.39 0.46
N TYR A 3 10.02 1.50 1.29
CA TYR A 3 9.36 0.36 1.92
C TYR A 3 7.86 0.62 2.05
N ARG A 4 7.07 -0.47 2.03
CA ARG A 4 5.60 -0.44 2.08
C ARG A 4 5.13 -0.64 3.52
N VAL A 5 4.19 0.18 3.99
CA VAL A 5 3.58 0.12 5.33
C VAL A 5 2.12 0.55 5.23
N ASP A 6 1.29 -0.33 4.69
CA ASP A 6 -0.11 -0.02 4.41
C ASP A 6 -0.91 0.30 5.68
N SER A 7 -2.01 1.02 5.46
CA SER A 7 -3.09 1.17 6.42
C SER A 7 -4.32 0.40 5.94
N LYS A 8 -5.40 0.44 6.74
CA LYS A 8 -6.68 -0.15 6.36
C LYS A 8 -7.17 0.38 5.01
N ASP A 9 -7.18 1.70 4.84
CA ASP A 9 -7.83 2.36 3.70
C ASP A 9 -6.84 2.83 2.62
N HIS A 10 -5.53 2.73 2.86
CA HIS A 10 -4.52 3.21 1.91
C HIS A 10 -3.37 2.22 1.75
N PHE A 11 -2.94 2.02 0.52
CA PHE A 11 -1.59 1.53 0.25
C PHE A 11 -0.59 2.63 0.55
N MET A 12 0.48 2.34 1.26
CA MET A 12 1.39 3.37 1.72
C MET A 12 2.85 2.98 1.56
N TRP A 13 3.64 3.92 1.07
CA TRP A 13 5.07 3.77 0.96
C TRP A 13 5.80 4.91 1.65
N LYS A 14 6.91 4.57 2.30
CA LYS A 14 7.79 5.51 2.97
C LYS A 14 9.16 5.46 2.34
N LEU A 15 9.70 6.63 2.00
CA LEU A 15 11.06 6.80 1.53
C LEU A 15 11.84 7.51 2.64
N LYS A 16 12.76 6.78 3.27
CA LYS A 16 13.69 7.34 4.25
C LYS A 16 14.89 8.00 3.59
N ASN A 17 15.51 8.93 4.33
CA ASN A 17 16.71 9.68 3.98
C ASN A 17 16.49 10.58 2.76
N ILE A 18 15.37 11.31 2.77
CA ILE A 18 15.02 12.28 1.74
C ILE A 18 15.31 13.69 2.28
N PRO A 19 16.49 14.28 1.97
CA PRO A 19 16.89 15.59 2.47
C PRO A 19 16.31 16.75 1.65
N PHE A 20 15.51 16.46 0.62
CA PHE A 20 14.92 17.48 -0.24
C PHE A 20 13.56 17.92 0.29
N PRO A 21 13.19 19.20 0.14
CA PRO A 21 11.88 19.69 0.55
C PRO A 21 10.75 19.07 -0.29
N VAL A 22 9.53 19.03 0.24
CA VAL A 22 8.36 18.45 -0.45
C VAL A 22 8.08 19.10 -1.81
N GLU A 23 8.32 20.40 -1.93
CA GLU A 23 8.00 21.24 -3.09
C GLU A 23 8.75 20.85 -4.38
N VAL A 24 9.90 20.18 -4.25
CA VAL A 24 10.65 19.72 -5.43
C VAL A 24 10.17 18.36 -5.93
N PHE A 25 9.33 17.65 -5.17
CA PHE A 25 8.79 16.36 -5.58
C PHE A 25 7.59 16.54 -6.50
N ARG A 26 7.57 15.71 -7.55
CA ARG A 26 6.41 15.47 -8.39
C ARG A 26 6.10 13.99 -8.33
N ILE A 27 4.84 13.68 -8.06
CA ILE A 27 4.35 12.30 -7.98
C ILE A 27 3.23 12.17 -8.99
N GLU A 28 3.46 11.33 -9.99
CA GLU A 28 2.60 11.19 -11.16
C GLU A 28 2.33 9.72 -11.47
N VAL A 29 1.21 9.43 -12.12
CA VAL A 29 0.92 8.11 -12.68
C VAL A 29 1.38 8.05 -14.14
N GLU A 30 2.26 7.11 -14.46
CA GLU A 30 2.69 6.81 -15.83
C GLU A 30 2.60 5.30 -16.07
N ASN A 31 1.89 4.87 -17.12
CA ASN A 31 1.83 3.46 -17.54
C ASN A 31 1.49 2.48 -16.39
N ASP A 32 0.48 2.81 -15.59
CA ASP A 32 0.07 2.06 -14.38
C ASP A 32 1.20 1.90 -13.35
N GLN A 33 2.06 2.92 -13.22
CA GLN A 33 3.08 3.01 -12.19
C GLN A 33 3.00 4.35 -11.48
N ILE A 34 3.27 4.35 -10.18
CA ILE A 34 3.55 5.58 -9.44
C ILE A 34 5.00 5.97 -9.75
N VAL A 35 5.18 7.20 -10.24
CA VAL A 35 6.46 7.81 -10.57
C VAL A 35 6.73 8.95 -9.60
N ILE A 36 7.79 8.81 -8.81
CA ILE A 36 8.31 9.85 -7.92
C ILE A 36 9.53 10.45 -8.60
N ARG A 37 9.51 11.75 -8.88
CA ARG A 37 10.63 12.48 -9.49
C ARG A 37 10.86 13.81 -8.78
N THR A 38 12.09 14.32 -8.82
CA THR A 38 12.39 15.69 -8.37
C THR A 38 12.57 16.63 -9.55
N THR A 39 12.27 17.92 -9.38
CA THR A 39 12.45 18.94 -10.43
C THR A 39 13.89 19.10 -10.90
N ASN A 40 14.87 18.78 -10.06
CA ASN A 40 16.29 18.78 -10.38
C ASN A 40 16.81 17.43 -10.92
N ASN A 41 15.93 16.45 -11.18
CA ASN A 41 16.25 15.11 -11.66
C ASN A 41 17.22 14.29 -10.79
N LYS A 42 17.52 14.71 -9.55
CA LYS A 42 18.38 13.97 -8.62
C LYS A 42 17.72 12.71 -8.06
N TYR A 43 16.40 12.61 -8.15
CA TYR A 43 15.66 11.47 -7.66
C TYR A 43 14.63 11.03 -8.71
N LEU A 44 14.64 9.73 -9.02
CA LEU A 44 13.63 9.06 -9.83
C LEU A 44 13.36 7.67 -9.25
N LYS A 45 12.10 7.37 -8.98
CA LYS A 45 11.65 6.05 -8.57
C LYS A 45 10.32 5.73 -9.23
N LYS A 46 10.18 4.52 -9.76
CA LYS A 46 8.94 3.99 -10.32
C LYS A 46 8.57 2.69 -9.63
N PHE A 47 7.29 2.49 -9.33
CA PHE A 47 6.79 1.23 -8.77
C PHE A 47 5.30 1.05 -9.07
N ARG A 48 4.85 -0.22 -9.08
CA ARG A 48 3.43 -0.58 -9.24
C ARG A 48 2.78 -0.84 -7.89
N ILE A 49 1.45 -0.93 -7.90
CA ILE A 49 0.65 -1.43 -6.79
C ILE A 49 0.21 -2.86 -7.16
N PRO A 50 0.88 -3.91 -6.64
CA PRO A 50 0.59 -5.30 -7.04
C PRO A 50 -0.87 -5.71 -6.84
N ASP A 51 -1.52 -5.15 -5.83
CA ASP A 51 -2.93 -5.39 -5.51
C ASP A 51 -3.83 -4.82 -6.62
N MET A 52 -3.55 -3.63 -7.14
CA MET A 52 -4.27 -3.08 -8.30
C MET A 52 -4.10 -3.98 -9.52
N ASP A 53 -2.90 -4.50 -9.76
CA ASP A 53 -2.63 -5.44 -10.86
C ASP A 53 -3.45 -6.74 -10.71
N ARG A 54 -3.55 -7.30 -9.49
CA ARG A 54 -4.32 -8.53 -9.22
C ARG A 54 -5.82 -8.38 -9.50
N PHE A 55 -6.37 -7.21 -9.18
CA PHE A 55 -7.78 -6.89 -9.43
C PHE A 55 -8.01 -6.23 -10.79
N ASN A 56 -6.96 -6.10 -11.62
CA ASN A 56 -7.00 -5.46 -12.93
C ASN A 56 -7.54 -4.01 -12.91
N TYR A 57 -7.26 -3.27 -11.82
CA TYR A 57 -7.59 -1.86 -11.70
C TYR A 57 -6.47 -0.97 -12.21
N LYS A 58 -6.85 0.13 -12.87
CA LYS A 58 -5.94 1.20 -13.28
C LYS A 58 -5.63 2.11 -12.09
N ILE A 59 -4.38 2.57 -12.01
CA ILE A 59 -3.95 3.55 -11.01
C ILE A 59 -4.45 4.93 -11.43
N LYS A 60 -5.07 5.68 -10.51
CA LYS A 60 -5.56 7.03 -10.77
C LYS A 60 -4.72 8.06 -10.03
N GLN A 61 -4.43 9.18 -10.70
CA GLN A 61 -3.67 10.28 -10.11
C GLN A 61 -4.37 10.87 -8.87
N ASP A 62 -5.70 11.00 -8.95
CA ASP A 62 -6.51 11.67 -7.92
C ASP A 62 -6.56 10.89 -6.60
N ASP A 63 -6.27 9.60 -6.62
CA ASP A 63 -6.23 8.74 -5.44
C ASP A 63 -4.87 8.82 -4.69
N ILE A 64 -3.89 9.54 -5.26
CA ILE A 64 -2.56 9.71 -4.68
C ILE A 64 -2.53 10.94 -3.77
N THR A 65 -2.10 10.74 -2.54
CA THR A 65 -1.71 11.83 -1.63
C THR A 65 -0.29 11.60 -1.11
N PHE A 66 0.42 12.69 -0.81
CA PHE A 66 1.77 12.57 -0.28
C PHE A 66 2.13 13.75 0.61
N PHE A 67 3.08 13.51 1.52
CA PHE A 67 3.64 14.54 2.37
C PHE A 67 5.07 14.18 2.77
N HIS A 68 5.82 15.17 3.23
CA HIS A 68 7.19 15.00 3.69
C HIS A 68 7.32 15.50 5.12
N HIS A 69 7.88 14.66 5.99
CA HIS A 69 8.14 15.02 7.39
C HIS A 69 9.35 14.24 7.90
N SER A 70 10.21 14.87 8.71
CA SER A 70 11.40 14.24 9.32
C SER A 70 12.28 13.46 8.33
N CYS A 71 12.55 14.03 7.15
CA CYS A 71 13.32 13.39 6.07
C CYS A 71 12.69 12.09 5.51
N ILE A 72 11.39 11.92 5.70
CA ILE A 72 10.59 10.80 5.18
C ILE A 72 9.54 11.35 4.23
N LEU A 73 9.58 10.93 2.97
CA LEU A 73 8.49 11.15 2.02
C LEU A 73 7.50 9.98 2.16
N THR A 74 6.25 10.29 2.50
CA THR A 74 5.16 9.32 2.59
C THR A 74 4.26 9.50 1.38
N ILE A 75 4.00 8.41 0.66
CA ILE A 75 3.07 8.34 -0.46
C ILE A 75 1.95 7.41 -0.04
N MET A 76 0.73 7.85 -0.26
CA MET A 76 -0.49 7.12 0.05
C MET A 76 -1.32 7.01 -1.22
N TYR A 77 -1.94 5.85 -1.42
CA TYR A 77 -2.91 5.61 -2.48
C TYR A 77 -4.19 5.06 -1.84
N SER A 78 -5.32 5.73 -2.04
CA SER A 78 -6.63 5.30 -1.52
C SER A 78 -7.03 3.96 -2.12
N LYS A 79 -7.29 2.95 -1.28
CA LYS A 79 -7.69 1.62 -1.76
C LYS A 79 -9.11 1.67 -2.36
N PRO A 80 -9.35 1.05 -3.52
CA PRO A 80 -10.71 0.77 -3.99
C PRO A 80 -11.49 -0.04 -2.95
N LYS A 81 -12.81 0.19 -2.86
CA LYS A 81 -13.68 -0.46 -1.87
C LYS A 81 -13.64 -1.99 -2.01
N GLU A 82 -13.59 -2.47 -3.24
CA GLU A 82 -13.56 -3.88 -3.58
C GLU A 82 -12.31 -4.59 -3.02
N ILE A 83 -11.17 -3.90 -3.01
CA ILE A 83 -9.95 -4.45 -2.41
C ILE A 83 -10.08 -4.48 -0.88
N VAL A 84 -10.60 -3.41 -0.28
CA VAL A 84 -10.82 -3.34 1.18
C VAL A 84 -11.79 -4.44 1.64
N GLU A 85 -12.88 -4.65 0.91
CA GLU A 85 -13.86 -5.71 1.20
C GLU A 85 -13.24 -7.11 1.06
N ASN A 86 -12.44 -7.34 0.01
CA ASN A 86 -11.76 -8.62 -0.17
C ASN A 86 -10.73 -8.90 0.94
N GLU A 87 -9.94 -7.90 1.35
CA GLU A 87 -9.01 -8.01 2.48
C GLU A 87 -9.76 -8.40 3.76
N GLN A 88 -10.89 -7.73 4.05
CA GLN A 88 -11.71 -8.02 5.23
C GLN A 88 -12.33 -9.43 5.18
N ASN A 89 -12.85 -9.86 4.04
CA ASN A 89 -13.41 -11.19 3.87
C ASN A 89 -12.35 -12.28 4.07
N THR A 90 -11.14 -12.04 3.57
CA THR A 90 -10.01 -12.97 3.74
C THR A 90 -9.63 -13.09 5.22
N LEU A 91 -9.56 -11.97 5.95
CA LEU A 91 -9.28 -11.98 7.38
C LEU A 91 -10.35 -12.75 8.16
N ASN A 92 -11.63 -12.46 7.90
CA ASN A 92 -12.74 -13.16 8.54
C ASN A 92 -12.68 -14.68 8.26
N ALA A 93 -12.39 -15.08 7.02
CA ALA A 93 -12.28 -16.50 6.67
C ALA A 93 -11.14 -17.21 7.41
N VAL A 94 -9.99 -16.55 7.57
CA VAL A 94 -8.85 -17.08 8.33
C VAL A 94 -9.19 -17.22 9.82
N GLU A 95 -9.87 -16.22 10.40
CA GLU A 95 -10.32 -16.26 11.79
C GLU A 95 -11.32 -17.40 12.04
N GLN A 96 -12.33 -17.54 11.18
CA GLN A 96 -13.30 -18.64 11.29
C GLN A 96 -12.62 -20.01 11.16
N HIS A 97 -11.68 -20.15 10.23
CA HIS A 97 -10.94 -21.39 10.04
C HIS A 97 -10.09 -21.75 11.28
N ALA A 98 -9.43 -20.77 11.90
CA ALA A 98 -8.66 -20.97 13.12
C ALA A 98 -9.55 -21.40 14.31
N ILE A 99 -10.75 -20.84 14.43
CA ILE A 99 -11.73 -21.25 15.45
C ILE A 99 -12.15 -22.71 15.26
N THR A 100 -12.53 -23.10 14.04
CA THR A 100 -12.92 -24.48 13.72
C THR A 100 -11.80 -25.48 14.03
N MET A 101 -10.53 -25.13 13.73
CA MET A 101 -9.37 -25.97 14.04
C MET A 101 -9.11 -26.09 15.56
N ALA A 102 -9.37 -25.03 16.34
CA ALA A 102 -9.21 -25.08 17.79
C ALA A 102 -10.26 -25.99 18.44
N GLU A 103 -11.50 -25.96 17.96
CA GLU A 103 -12.60 -26.80 18.45
C GLU A 103 -12.37 -28.29 18.14
N SER A 104 -11.78 -28.63 16.98
CA SER A 104 -11.52 -30.02 16.61
C SER A 104 -10.38 -30.68 17.40
N ASN A 105 -9.48 -29.90 18.00
CA ASN A 105 -8.32 -30.40 18.76
C ASN A 105 -8.61 -30.59 20.27
N GLY A 106 -9.84 -30.33 20.73
CA GLY A 106 -10.21 -30.26 22.16
C GLY A 106 -10.84 -31.51 22.78
N ILE A 107 -10.91 -32.65 22.09
CA ILE A 107 -11.49 -33.89 22.64
C ILE A 107 -10.35 -34.88 22.95
N PRO A 108 -10.01 -35.14 24.23
CA PRO A 108 -9.15 -36.27 24.57
C PRO A 108 -9.94 -37.56 24.38
N GLU A 109 -9.40 -38.48 23.57
CA GLU A 109 -9.84 -39.88 23.52
C GLU A 109 -9.66 -40.49 24.93
N VAL A 110 -10.79 -40.85 25.56
CA VAL A 110 -10.88 -41.62 26.80
C VAL A 110 -10.85 -43.11 26.53
#